data_AF-X1ANK5-F1
#
_entry.id   AF-X1ANK5-F1
#
_cell.length_a   1.000
_cell.length_b   1.000
_cell.length_c   1.000
_cell.angle_alpha   90.00
_cell.angle_beta   90.00
_cell.angle_gamma   90.00
#
_symmetry.space_group_name_H-M   'P 1'
#
loop_
_entity.id
_entity.type
_entity.pdbx_description
1 polymer ?
#
loop_
_entity_poly.entity_id
_entity_poly.type
_entity_poly.pdbx_seq_one_letter_code
_entity_poly.pdbx_strand_id
1 'polypeptide(L)'
;QIGKNKMVVRVVRGRDFHKFLERNGEVDVAFCIGNTPEVLIAAATSVETGINELEIANALRKISVTRAKTVDLMIPADSEFVLEGRIILEDKHDEGPFIDLTETVDVIRQEPIFEVKKITHRKTAIWQGLLPGRDEHKILMGMPREPTVFRKIKERGIEVLDVNITPGGASWLHVAIKIKKKNDDDGIQALEGAFSGHKSAKHIWVYDDDIDIYSDEEREWAMATRFQADVDLLIKDQEPGSSLDPSAEPGTKMTTKCGFDCTKTLDTKGKSFDKAKFPEVDLKKYLGE
;
A
#
# COMPACT_ATOMS: atom_id res chain seq x y z
N GLN A 1 -16.25 12.77 -16.24
CA GLN A 1 -17.72 12.95 -16.35
C GLN A 1 -18.06 13.06 -17.83
N ILE A 2 -19.03 12.27 -18.31
CA ILE A 2 -19.39 12.19 -19.75
C ILE A 2 -20.81 12.70 -20.04
N GLY A 3 -21.53 13.11 -18.99
CA GLY A 3 -22.86 13.69 -19.10
C GLY A 3 -23.29 14.30 -17.78
N LYS A 4 -24.53 14.80 -17.71
CA LYS A 4 -25.06 15.47 -16.51
C LYS A 4 -25.01 14.58 -15.27
N ASN A 5 -25.27 13.29 -15.42
CA ASN A 5 -25.33 12.30 -14.33
C ASN A 5 -24.53 11.03 -14.63
N LYS A 6 -23.64 11.04 -15.63
CA LYS A 6 -22.84 9.87 -16.02
C LYS A 6 -21.35 10.14 -15.82
N MET A 7 -20.69 9.25 -15.10
CA MET A 7 -19.25 9.24 -14.85
C MET A 7 -18.68 7.89 -15.26
N VAL A 8 -17.40 7.84 -15.62
CA VAL A 8 -16.72 6.58 -15.92
C VAL A 8 -15.91 6.22 -14.68
N VAL A 9 -15.93 4.94 -14.28
CA VAL A 9 -15.21 4.48 -13.08
C VAL A 9 -14.37 3.27 -13.39
N ARG A 10 -13.09 3.34 -12.99
CA ARG A 10 -12.19 2.20 -13.09
C ARG A 10 -12.61 1.07 -12.15
N VAL A 11 -12.94 -0.09 -12.70
CA VAL A 11 -13.20 -1.31 -11.93
C VAL A 11 -12.07 -2.30 -12.17
N VAL A 12 -11.27 -2.58 -11.14
CA VAL A 12 -10.09 -3.44 -11.27
C VAL A 12 -10.51 -4.92 -11.43
N ARG A 13 -10.19 -5.50 -12.59
CA ARG A 13 -10.54 -6.90 -12.91
C ARG A 13 -10.02 -7.88 -11.86
N GLY A 14 -10.87 -8.85 -11.51
CA GLY A 14 -10.54 -9.94 -10.57
C GLY A 14 -10.61 -9.58 -9.09
N ARG A 15 -10.83 -8.30 -8.73
CA ARG A 15 -11.15 -7.88 -7.35
C ARG A 15 -12.60 -8.21 -6.99
N ASP A 16 -12.91 -8.16 -5.71
CA ASP A 16 -14.21 -8.58 -5.18
C ASP A 16 -15.37 -7.77 -5.76
N PHE A 17 -15.21 -6.44 -5.87
CA PHE A 17 -16.23 -5.59 -6.50
C PHE A 17 -16.45 -5.93 -7.98
N HIS A 18 -15.40 -6.22 -8.75
CA HIS A 18 -15.52 -6.66 -10.14
C HIS A 18 -16.30 -7.97 -10.26
N LYS A 19 -15.94 -8.97 -9.46
CA LYS A 19 -16.64 -10.27 -9.45
C LYS A 19 -18.10 -10.12 -9.04
N PHE A 20 -18.38 -9.22 -8.10
CA PHE A 20 -19.76 -8.92 -7.69
C PHE A 20 -20.53 -8.22 -8.80
N LEU A 21 -19.93 -7.25 -9.48
CA LEU A 21 -20.52 -6.58 -10.64
C LEU A 21 -20.78 -7.54 -11.81
N GLU A 22 -19.82 -8.42 -12.14
CA GLU A 22 -19.99 -9.46 -13.18
C GLU A 22 -21.18 -10.39 -12.93
N ARG A 23 -21.43 -10.74 -11.67
CA ARG A 23 -22.53 -11.63 -11.30
C ARG A 23 -23.90 -10.96 -11.41
N ASN A 24 -23.97 -9.64 -11.21
CA ASN A 24 -25.24 -8.91 -11.14
C ASN A 24 -25.53 -8.06 -12.39
N GLY A 25 -24.52 -7.78 -13.23
CA GLY A 25 -24.64 -6.92 -14.41
C GLY A 25 -24.69 -5.42 -14.09
N GLU A 26 -25.45 -5.03 -13.06
CA GLU A 26 -25.44 -3.69 -12.47
C GLU A 26 -25.45 -3.77 -10.94
N VAL A 27 -24.83 -2.80 -10.28
CA VAL A 27 -24.71 -2.75 -8.82
C VAL A 27 -24.95 -1.34 -8.31
N ASP A 28 -25.84 -1.21 -7.32
CA ASP A 28 -26.02 0.02 -6.55
C ASP A 28 -24.78 0.33 -5.72
N VAL A 29 -24.30 1.58 -5.80
CA VAL A 29 -23.11 2.06 -5.10
C VAL A 29 -23.30 3.47 -4.53
N ALA A 30 -22.48 3.80 -3.54
CA ALA A 30 -22.36 5.15 -3.01
C ALA A 30 -20.89 5.57 -2.91
N PHE A 31 -20.50 6.62 -3.65
CA PHE A 31 -19.17 7.24 -3.51
C PHE A 31 -19.22 8.28 -2.40
N CYS A 32 -18.49 8.03 -1.32
CA CYS A 32 -18.37 8.92 -0.17
C CYS A 32 -17.07 9.72 -0.29
N ILE A 33 -17.15 11.05 -0.30
CA ILE A 33 -16.04 11.97 -0.56
C ILE A 33 -15.88 12.90 0.64
N GLY A 34 -14.63 13.24 0.99
CA GLY A 34 -14.33 14.04 2.18
C GLY A 34 -14.52 13.25 3.47
N ASN A 35 -13.86 12.10 3.55
CA ASN A 35 -13.96 11.22 4.71
C ASN A 35 -12.85 11.50 5.71
N THR A 36 -13.03 11.02 6.93
CA THR A 36 -12.00 11.06 7.95
C THR A 36 -10.82 10.13 7.65
N PRO A 37 -9.61 10.41 8.17
CA PRO A 37 -8.41 9.61 7.85
C PRO A 37 -8.56 8.11 8.12
N GLU A 38 -9.21 7.70 9.20
CA GLU A 38 -9.47 6.29 9.54
C GLU A 38 -10.35 5.58 8.51
N VAL A 39 -11.31 6.28 7.90
CA VAL A 39 -12.15 5.73 6.84
C VAL A 39 -11.34 5.59 5.56
N LEU A 40 -10.52 6.59 5.22
CA LEU A 40 -9.65 6.56 4.04
C LEU A 40 -8.60 5.43 4.16
N ILE A 41 -7.95 5.29 5.31
CA ILE A 41 -6.97 4.23 5.58
C ILE A 41 -7.63 2.86 5.53
N ALA A 42 -8.80 2.70 6.15
CA ALA A 42 -9.52 1.43 6.13
C ALA A 42 -9.97 1.05 4.72
N ALA A 43 -10.51 1.99 3.95
CA ALA A 43 -10.94 1.76 2.56
C ALA A 43 -9.76 1.40 1.63
N ALA A 44 -8.55 1.87 1.94
CA ALA A 44 -7.36 1.51 1.19
C ALA A 44 -6.67 0.23 1.70
N THR A 45 -7.10 -0.31 2.85
CA THR A 45 -6.59 -1.57 3.40
C THR A 45 -7.21 -2.74 2.64
N SER A 46 -6.38 -3.65 2.13
CA SER A 46 -6.89 -4.88 1.54
C SER A 46 -7.12 -5.94 2.59
N VAL A 47 -8.36 -6.35 2.73
CA VAL A 47 -8.79 -7.43 3.62
C VAL A 47 -9.34 -8.62 2.85
N GLU A 48 -9.58 -9.71 3.56
CA GLU A 48 -10.26 -10.89 3.00
C GLU A 48 -11.73 -10.59 2.75
N THR A 49 -12.30 -11.24 1.73
CA THR A 49 -13.72 -11.09 1.40
C THR A 49 -14.60 -11.41 2.61
N GLY A 50 -15.55 -10.52 2.91
CA GLY A 50 -16.47 -10.65 4.05
C GLY A 50 -16.06 -9.86 5.28
N ILE A 51 -14.84 -9.31 5.32
CA ILE A 51 -14.46 -8.30 6.31
C ILE A 51 -14.97 -6.94 5.86
N ASN A 52 -15.61 -6.22 6.79
CA ASN A 52 -16.15 -4.88 6.54
C ASN A 52 -15.11 -3.82 6.93
N GLU A 53 -14.62 -3.05 5.96
CA GLU A 53 -13.61 -2.01 6.19
C GLU A 53 -14.11 -0.90 7.13
N LEU A 54 -15.42 -0.65 7.23
CA LEU A 54 -15.94 0.33 8.21
C LEU A 54 -15.73 -0.13 9.66
N GLU A 55 -15.66 -1.43 9.92
CA GLU A 55 -15.32 -1.94 11.25
C GLU A 55 -13.85 -1.69 11.60
N ILE A 56 -12.97 -1.75 10.60
CA ILE A 56 -11.55 -1.40 10.74
C ILE A 56 -11.42 0.09 11.03
N ALA A 57 -12.11 0.94 10.27
CA ALA A 57 -12.16 2.38 10.53
C ALA A 57 -12.62 2.66 11.96
N ASN A 58 -13.70 2.01 12.41
CA ASN A 58 -14.22 2.14 13.77
C ASN A 58 -13.25 1.68 14.87
N ALA A 59 -12.44 0.65 14.60
CA ALA A 59 -11.41 0.17 15.52
C ALA A 59 -10.23 1.16 15.65
N LEU A 60 -9.88 1.86 14.56
CA LEU A 60 -8.86 2.93 14.59
C LEU A 60 -9.36 4.16 15.32
N ARG A 61 -10.58 4.62 15.01
CA ARG A 61 -11.26 5.72 15.69
C ARG A 61 -12.77 5.55 15.53
N LYS A 62 -13.51 5.72 16.61
CA LYS A 62 -14.97 5.54 16.61
C LYS A 62 -15.62 6.39 15.49
N ILE A 63 -16.37 5.73 14.60
CA ILE A 63 -17.10 6.38 13.50
C ILE A 63 -18.62 6.21 13.68
N SER A 64 -19.38 7.04 12.99
CA SER A 64 -20.83 6.88 12.85
C SER A 64 -21.18 6.51 11.41
N VAL A 65 -22.19 5.66 11.25
CA VAL A 65 -22.72 5.28 9.94
C VAL A 65 -24.21 5.66 9.84
N THR A 66 -24.67 5.94 8.62
CA THR A 66 -26.08 6.24 8.33
C THR A 66 -26.52 5.50 7.07
N ARG A 67 -27.83 5.34 6.87
CA ARG A 67 -28.37 4.84 5.60
C ARG A 67 -28.24 5.90 4.50
N ALA A 68 -27.84 5.46 3.32
CA ALA A 68 -27.97 6.20 2.07
C ALA A 68 -29.47 6.48 1.76
N LYS A 69 -29.75 7.43 0.86
CA LYS A 69 -31.12 7.92 0.60
C LYS A 69 -31.87 7.16 -0.48
N THR A 70 -31.17 6.51 -1.40
CA THR A 70 -31.73 5.93 -2.63
C THR A 70 -31.19 4.56 -3.00
N VAL A 71 -30.14 4.12 -2.30
CA VAL A 71 -29.53 2.78 -2.38
C VAL A 71 -29.54 2.16 -0.97
N ASP A 72 -29.69 0.84 -0.85
CA ASP A 72 -29.74 0.14 0.46
C ASP A 72 -28.33 -0.13 0.99
N LEU A 73 -27.60 0.94 1.32
CA LEU A 73 -26.23 0.88 1.83
C LEU A 73 -26.10 1.69 3.13
N MET A 74 -25.21 1.21 4.00
CA MET A 74 -24.69 1.99 5.13
C MET A 74 -23.44 2.74 4.68
N ILE A 75 -23.37 4.03 4.99
CA ILE A 75 -22.29 4.94 4.58
C ILE A 75 -21.72 5.68 5.80
N PRO A 76 -20.47 6.17 5.75
CA PRO A 76 -19.92 7.05 6.79
C PRO A 76 -20.79 8.31 6.93
N ALA A 77 -21.32 8.55 8.14
CA ALA A 77 -22.23 9.67 8.40
C ALA A 77 -21.55 11.04 8.26
N ASP A 78 -20.23 11.06 8.39
CA ASP A 78 -19.42 12.28 8.35
C ASP A 78 -18.87 12.64 6.97
N SER A 79 -19.26 11.91 5.92
CA SER A 79 -18.89 12.23 4.54
C SER A 79 -19.30 13.66 4.16
N GLU A 80 -18.43 14.39 3.48
CA GLU A 80 -18.74 15.73 2.95
C GLU A 80 -19.74 15.68 1.79
N PHE A 81 -19.54 14.74 0.86
CA PHE A 81 -20.44 14.43 -0.26
C PHE A 81 -20.70 12.92 -0.35
N VAL A 82 -21.90 12.56 -0.81
CA VAL A 82 -22.28 11.19 -1.13
C VAL A 82 -22.98 11.18 -2.49
N LEU A 83 -22.40 10.50 -3.46
CA LEU A 83 -22.97 10.29 -4.78
C LEU A 83 -23.53 8.86 -4.83
N GLU A 84 -24.85 8.75 -4.85
CA GLU A 84 -25.57 7.48 -4.89
C GLU A 84 -26.07 7.18 -6.30
N GLY A 85 -25.99 5.93 -6.71
CA GLY A 85 -26.42 5.51 -8.05
C GLY A 85 -26.06 4.05 -8.31
N ARG A 86 -25.82 3.72 -9.58
CA ARG A 86 -25.47 2.36 -9.99
C ARG A 86 -24.31 2.34 -10.97
N ILE A 87 -23.48 1.31 -10.90
CA ILE A 87 -22.47 0.99 -11.91
C ILE A 87 -23.05 -0.07 -12.82
N ILE A 88 -22.99 0.16 -14.14
CA ILE A 88 -23.55 -0.71 -15.18
C ILE A 88 -22.40 -1.34 -15.95
N LEU A 89 -22.25 -2.66 -15.88
CA LEU A 89 -21.10 -3.37 -16.45
C LEU A 89 -20.99 -3.23 -17.98
N GLU A 90 -22.13 -3.31 -18.68
CA GLU A 90 -22.19 -3.32 -20.14
C GLU A 90 -22.08 -1.92 -20.76
N ASP A 91 -22.45 -0.86 -20.03
CA ASP A 91 -22.35 0.53 -20.50
C ASP A 91 -20.95 1.06 -20.17
N LYS A 92 -20.09 1.16 -21.19
CA LYS A 92 -18.67 1.51 -21.04
C LYS A 92 -18.30 2.76 -21.82
N HIS A 93 -17.25 3.42 -21.35
CA HIS A 93 -16.66 4.57 -22.03
C HIS A 93 -15.15 4.62 -21.75
N ASP A 94 -14.43 5.43 -22.52
CA ASP A 94 -13.02 5.73 -22.27
C ASP A 94 -12.83 6.34 -20.88
N GLU A 95 -11.91 5.74 -20.12
CA GLU A 95 -11.41 6.18 -18.82
C GLU A 95 -9.91 6.45 -18.91
N GLY A 96 -9.47 7.56 -18.30
CA GLY A 96 -8.11 8.05 -18.42
C GLY A 96 -7.87 8.98 -19.62
N PRO A 97 -6.59 9.32 -19.91
CA PRO A 97 -5.41 8.86 -19.19
C PRO A 97 -5.31 9.48 -17.78
N PHE A 98 -4.69 8.76 -16.85
CA PHE A 98 -4.41 9.25 -15.49
C PHE A 98 -2.93 9.03 -15.13
N ILE A 99 -2.41 9.86 -14.24
CA ILE A 99 -1.09 9.65 -13.65
C ILE A 99 -1.22 8.61 -12.55
N ASP A 100 -0.42 7.55 -12.65
CA ASP A 100 -0.37 6.48 -11.65
C ASP A 100 0.53 6.85 -10.46
N LEU A 101 0.51 6.06 -9.39
CA LEU A 101 1.37 6.26 -8.22
C LEU A 101 2.86 6.18 -8.55
N THR A 102 3.21 5.41 -9.60
CA THR A 102 4.57 5.30 -10.14
C THR A 102 4.97 6.49 -11.00
N GLU A 103 4.12 7.53 -11.06
CA GLU A 103 4.29 8.77 -11.84
C GLU A 103 4.29 8.54 -13.35
N THR A 104 3.97 7.32 -13.80
CA THR A 104 3.76 6.99 -15.21
C THR A 104 2.33 7.30 -15.62
N VAL A 105 2.11 7.54 -16.92
CA VAL A 105 0.77 7.73 -17.47
C VAL A 105 0.15 6.37 -17.77
N ASP A 106 -1.00 6.11 -17.17
CA ASP A 106 -1.77 4.90 -17.43
C ASP A 106 -2.54 5.01 -18.75
N VAL A 107 -2.78 3.87 -19.40
CA VAL A 107 -3.44 3.79 -20.70
C VAL A 107 -4.95 4.01 -20.58
N ILE A 108 -5.54 4.52 -21.66
CA ILE A 108 -6.99 4.63 -21.78
C ILE A 108 -7.61 3.23 -21.86
N ARG A 109 -8.67 2.98 -21.09
CA ARG A 109 -9.42 1.73 -21.10
C ARG A 109 -10.92 1.97 -21.19
N GLN A 110 -11.62 0.97 -21.70
CA GLN A 110 -13.08 0.93 -21.69
C GLN A 110 -13.56 0.42 -20.33
N GLU A 111 -14.07 1.32 -19.51
CA GLU A 111 -14.52 1.06 -18.14
C GLU A 111 -16.01 1.33 -17.94
N PRO A 112 -16.66 0.68 -16.96
CA PRO A 112 -18.08 0.85 -16.67
C PRO A 112 -18.48 2.29 -16.35
N ILE A 113 -19.73 2.62 -16.67
CA ILE A 113 -20.36 3.89 -16.32
C ILE A 113 -21.02 3.78 -14.94
N PHE A 114 -20.74 4.78 -14.12
CA PHE A 114 -21.50 5.12 -12.92
C PHE A 114 -22.58 6.13 -13.28
N GLU A 115 -23.85 5.72 -13.17
CA GLU A 115 -25.02 6.58 -13.32
C GLU A 115 -25.46 7.11 -11.95
N VAL A 116 -25.27 8.41 -11.74
CA VAL A 116 -25.64 9.11 -10.50
C VAL A 116 -27.15 9.32 -10.46
N LYS A 117 -27.77 8.84 -9.38
CA LYS A 117 -29.20 9.03 -9.08
C LYS A 117 -29.43 10.18 -8.11
N LYS A 118 -28.54 10.34 -7.12
CA LYS A 118 -28.67 11.38 -6.10
C LYS A 118 -27.32 11.82 -5.58
N ILE A 119 -27.20 13.11 -5.30
CA ILE A 119 -26.07 13.67 -4.56
C ILE A 119 -26.63 14.25 -3.26
N THR A 120 -26.01 13.88 -2.14
CA THR A 120 -26.25 14.52 -0.84
C THR A 120 -24.95 15.07 -0.30
N HIS A 121 -25.02 16.15 0.47
CA HIS A 121 -23.83 16.81 1.00
C HIS A 121 -24.13 17.63 2.25
N ARG A 122 -23.08 17.94 3.01
CA ARG A 122 -23.15 18.90 4.13
C ARG A 122 -23.43 20.32 3.64
N LYS A 123 -23.99 21.19 4.49
CA LYS A 123 -24.27 22.60 4.10
C LYS A 123 -23.01 23.36 3.71
N THR A 124 -21.91 23.10 4.40
CA THR A 124 -20.59 23.72 4.18
C THR A 124 -19.60 22.66 3.69
N ALA A 125 -19.99 21.90 2.67
CA ALA A 125 -19.26 20.71 2.26
C ALA A 125 -17.89 21.03 1.64
N ILE A 126 -16.89 20.21 1.94
CA ILE A 126 -15.55 20.29 1.36
C ILE A 126 -15.38 19.18 0.31
N TRP A 127 -15.03 19.56 -0.93
CA TRP A 127 -14.68 18.59 -1.95
C TRP A 127 -13.23 18.16 -1.79
N GLN A 128 -13.01 17.01 -1.13
CA GLN A 128 -11.68 16.41 -1.04
C GLN A 128 -11.33 15.78 -2.39
N GLY A 129 -10.24 16.26 -2.99
CA GLY A 129 -9.57 15.60 -4.10
C GLY A 129 -8.10 15.38 -3.73
N LEU A 130 -7.46 14.46 -4.42
CA LEU A 130 -6.03 14.19 -4.30
C LEU A 130 -5.34 14.50 -5.63
N LEU A 131 -4.05 14.82 -5.56
CA LEU A 131 -3.21 14.98 -6.75
C LEU A 131 -2.58 13.63 -7.12
N PRO A 132 -2.90 13.03 -8.28
CA PRO A 132 -2.35 11.72 -8.64
C PRO A 132 -0.81 11.75 -8.76
N GLY A 133 -0.16 10.65 -8.38
CA GLY A 133 1.30 10.51 -8.34
C GLY A 133 1.99 11.24 -7.17
N ARG A 134 1.24 11.87 -6.27
CA ARG A 134 1.79 12.61 -5.12
C ARG A 134 1.52 11.91 -3.79
N ASP A 135 2.02 12.50 -2.72
CA ASP A 135 2.17 11.85 -1.42
C ASP A 135 0.86 11.29 -0.86
N GLU A 136 -0.28 11.97 -1.00
CA GLU A 136 -1.57 11.44 -0.52
C GLU A 136 -1.96 10.14 -1.26
N HIS A 137 -1.77 10.10 -2.59
CA HIS A 137 -1.98 8.87 -3.38
C HIS A 137 -1.04 7.76 -2.91
N LYS A 138 0.24 8.07 -2.78
CA LYS A 138 1.31 7.13 -2.40
C LYS A 138 1.13 6.56 -1.00
N ILE A 139 0.82 7.41 -0.02
CA ILE A 139 0.61 7.03 1.38
C ILE A 139 -0.60 6.12 1.50
N LEU A 140 -1.75 6.53 0.95
CA LEU A 140 -2.99 5.75 1.09
C LEU A 140 -2.89 4.41 0.35
N MET A 141 -2.13 4.30 -0.73
CA MET A 141 -2.00 3.02 -1.42
C MET A 141 -0.95 2.10 -0.80
N GLY A 142 0.23 2.61 -0.46
CA GLY A 142 1.36 1.83 0.04
C GLY A 142 1.21 1.40 1.49
N MET A 143 1.14 2.38 2.40
CA MET A 143 1.22 2.18 3.86
C MET A 143 0.24 1.12 4.39
N PRO A 144 -1.03 1.03 3.93
CA PRO A 144 -1.96 -0.01 4.42
C PRO A 144 -1.52 -1.46 4.17
N ARG A 145 -0.49 -1.71 3.36
CA ARG A 145 0.12 -3.03 3.18
C ARG A 145 1.12 -3.38 4.28
N GLU A 146 1.74 -2.41 4.94
CA GLU A 146 2.77 -2.62 5.97
C GLU A 146 2.28 -3.55 7.10
N PRO A 147 1.06 -3.40 7.67
CA PRO A 147 0.57 -4.31 8.71
C PRO A 147 0.39 -5.75 8.21
N THR A 148 0.05 -5.93 6.93
CA THR A 148 -0.10 -7.27 6.34
C THR A 148 1.27 -7.94 6.18
N VAL A 149 2.26 -7.19 5.69
CA VAL A 149 3.66 -7.65 5.59
C VAL A 149 4.19 -8.01 6.97
N PHE A 150 4.04 -7.11 7.95
CA PHE A 150 4.44 -7.32 9.34
C PHE A 150 3.86 -8.62 9.91
N ARG A 151 2.54 -8.81 9.76
CA ARG A 151 1.86 -10.03 10.22
C ARG A 151 2.39 -11.29 9.55
N LYS A 152 2.62 -11.27 8.22
CA LYS A 152 3.13 -12.44 7.49
C LYS A 152 4.57 -12.81 7.84
N ILE A 153 5.40 -11.83 8.21
CA ILE A 153 6.73 -12.08 8.76
C ILE A 153 6.61 -12.71 10.16
N LYS A 154 5.75 -12.15 11.02
CA LYS A 154 5.52 -12.66 12.38
C LYS A 154 4.98 -14.09 12.42
N GLU A 155 4.10 -14.45 11.47
CA GLU A 155 3.58 -15.83 11.31
C GLU A 155 4.69 -16.87 11.07
N ARG A 156 5.88 -16.44 10.61
CA ARG A 156 7.07 -17.30 10.43
C ARG A 156 7.95 -17.39 11.67
N GLY A 157 7.55 -16.81 12.80
CA GLY A 157 8.31 -16.82 14.04
C GLY A 157 9.42 -15.77 14.13
N ILE A 158 9.50 -14.85 13.17
CA ILE A 158 10.50 -13.78 13.15
C ILE A 158 10.07 -12.62 14.05
N GLU A 159 10.99 -12.11 14.85
CA GLU A 159 10.81 -10.89 15.64
C GLU A 159 10.97 -9.66 14.73
N VAL A 160 9.92 -9.36 13.96
CA VAL A 160 9.81 -8.13 13.17
C VAL A 160 9.50 -6.94 14.09
N LEU A 161 10.25 -5.86 13.90
CA LEU A 161 10.12 -4.62 14.66
C LEU A 161 9.37 -3.56 13.88
N ASP A 162 9.60 -3.48 12.57
CA ASP A 162 9.01 -2.44 11.73
C ASP A 162 9.00 -2.83 10.25
N VAL A 163 8.10 -2.22 9.48
CA VAL A 163 7.96 -2.38 8.02
C VAL A 163 7.64 -1.03 7.40
N ASN A 164 8.41 -0.64 6.39
CA ASN A 164 8.24 0.61 5.65
C ASN A 164 8.12 0.33 4.15
N ILE A 165 7.00 0.72 3.55
CA ILE A 165 6.85 0.74 2.09
C ILE A 165 7.39 2.07 1.57
N THR A 166 8.59 1.98 1.03
CA THR A 166 9.44 3.17 0.88
C THR A 166 8.92 4.13 -0.19
N PRO A 167 8.97 5.46 0.06
CA PRO A 167 8.65 6.47 -0.96
C PRO A 167 9.47 6.34 -2.24
N GLY A 168 10.76 6.00 -2.12
CA GLY A 168 11.67 5.81 -3.26
C GLY A 168 11.27 4.65 -4.18
N GLY A 169 10.61 3.61 -3.67
CA GLY A 169 9.97 2.55 -4.47
C GLY A 169 8.56 2.88 -4.92
N ALA A 170 8.28 4.17 -5.15
CA ALA A 170 6.98 4.73 -5.45
C ALA A 170 5.89 4.42 -4.40
N SER A 171 6.26 4.14 -3.15
CA SER A 171 5.33 3.69 -2.10
C SER A 171 4.52 2.44 -2.50
N TRP A 172 5.10 1.55 -3.30
CA TRP A 172 4.43 0.30 -3.67
C TRP A 172 5.39 -0.84 -3.98
N LEU A 173 6.46 -0.59 -4.72
CA LEU A 173 7.31 -1.64 -5.28
C LEU A 173 8.43 -2.08 -4.33
N HIS A 174 8.85 -1.21 -3.39
CA HIS A 174 9.95 -1.49 -2.48
C HIS A 174 9.50 -1.54 -1.03
N VAL A 175 10.01 -2.51 -0.29
CA VAL A 175 9.72 -2.72 1.13
C VAL A 175 11.02 -2.79 1.92
N ALA A 176 11.14 -2.03 3.00
CA ALA A 176 12.22 -2.11 3.97
C ALA A 176 11.68 -2.69 5.28
N ILE A 177 12.38 -3.65 5.87
CA ILE A 177 11.93 -4.40 7.04
C ILE A 177 13.01 -4.31 8.10
N LYS A 178 12.61 -4.04 9.34
CA LYS A 178 13.49 -4.09 10.51
C LYS A 178 13.17 -5.31 11.34
N ILE A 179 14.17 -6.15 11.63
CA ILE A 179 14.01 -7.33 12.48
C ILE A 179 15.03 -7.33 13.63
N LYS A 180 14.71 -8.09 14.67
CA LYS A 180 15.68 -8.51 15.67
C LYS A 180 16.14 -9.95 15.37
N LYS A 181 17.29 -10.07 14.72
CA LYS A 181 17.86 -11.35 14.30
C LYS A 181 18.25 -12.22 15.49
N LYS A 182 17.86 -13.49 15.46
CA LYS A 182 18.15 -14.54 16.46
C LYS A 182 18.84 -15.76 15.84
N ASN A 183 18.53 -16.07 14.58
CA ASN A 183 19.15 -17.14 13.81
C ASN A 183 19.69 -16.60 12.48
N ASP A 184 20.67 -17.28 11.89
CA ASP A 184 21.30 -16.82 10.65
C ASP A 184 20.31 -16.76 9.47
N ASP A 185 19.28 -17.61 9.44
CA ASP A 185 18.27 -17.68 8.37
C ASP A 185 17.07 -16.74 8.56
N ASP A 186 16.99 -16.00 9.67
CA ASP A 186 15.84 -15.13 9.97
C ASP A 186 15.58 -14.08 8.88
N GLY A 187 16.63 -13.55 8.25
CA GLY A 187 16.49 -12.57 7.18
C GLY A 187 15.81 -13.16 5.93
N ILE A 188 16.25 -14.35 5.49
CA ILE A 188 15.58 -15.09 4.40
C ILE A 188 14.13 -15.45 4.75
N GLN A 189 13.86 -15.89 5.98
CA GLN A 189 12.49 -16.17 6.42
C GLN A 189 11.61 -14.91 6.43
N ALA A 190 12.16 -13.76 6.83
CA ALA A 190 11.48 -12.48 6.76
C ALA A 190 11.16 -12.08 5.32
N LEU A 191 12.10 -12.25 4.38
CA LEU A 191 11.86 -11.99 2.95
C LEU A 191 10.69 -12.82 2.41
N GLU A 192 10.65 -14.12 2.71
CA GLU A 192 9.58 -15.01 2.27
C GLU A 192 8.21 -14.66 2.89
N GLY A 193 8.21 -14.25 4.16
CA GLY A 193 7.01 -13.71 4.81
C GLY A 193 6.54 -12.42 4.14
N ALA A 194 7.46 -11.53 3.82
CA ALA A 194 7.17 -10.24 3.23
C ALA A 194 6.60 -10.34 1.81
N PHE A 195 7.19 -11.16 0.93
CA PHE A 195 6.64 -11.42 -0.40
C PHE A 195 5.24 -12.04 -0.35
N SER A 196 4.97 -12.85 0.68
CA SER A 196 3.63 -13.41 0.92
C SER A 196 2.61 -12.34 1.35
N GLY A 197 3.06 -11.35 2.14
CA GLY A 197 2.25 -10.23 2.62
C GLY A 197 2.01 -9.13 1.58
N HIS A 198 2.95 -8.92 0.67
CA HIS A 198 2.84 -7.97 -0.44
C HIS A 198 3.30 -8.59 -1.75
N LYS A 199 2.40 -9.32 -2.40
CA LYS A 199 2.67 -10.06 -3.64
C LYS A 199 3.13 -9.18 -4.81
N SER A 200 2.80 -7.89 -4.77
CA SER A 200 3.18 -6.92 -5.81
C SER A 200 4.49 -6.20 -5.52
N ALA A 201 5.11 -6.41 -4.35
CA ALA A 201 6.46 -5.93 -4.08
C ALA A 201 7.45 -6.54 -5.08
N LYS A 202 8.34 -5.70 -5.59
CA LYS A 202 9.40 -6.09 -6.52
C LYS A 202 10.71 -6.33 -5.78
N HIS A 203 11.05 -5.43 -4.86
CA HIS A 203 12.27 -5.51 -4.09
C HIS A 203 11.98 -5.38 -2.60
N ILE A 204 12.63 -6.22 -1.79
CA ILE A 204 12.45 -6.22 -0.33
C ILE A 204 13.83 -6.29 0.32
N TRP A 205 14.07 -5.43 1.30
CA TRP A 205 15.29 -5.45 2.10
C TRP A 205 14.95 -5.74 3.57
N VAL A 206 15.78 -6.56 4.21
CA VAL A 206 15.69 -6.85 5.65
C VAL A 206 16.94 -6.30 6.33
N TYR A 207 16.73 -5.57 7.41
CA TYR A 207 17.77 -4.88 8.18
C TYR A 207 17.69 -5.25 9.66
N ASP A 208 18.82 -5.13 10.35
CA ASP A 208 18.89 -5.28 11.81
C ASP A 208 18.20 -4.13 12.56
N ASP A 209 18.04 -4.30 13.87
CA ASP A 209 17.42 -3.35 14.78
C ASP A 209 18.18 -2.03 14.95
N ASP A 210 19.46 -1.98 14.56
CA ASP A 210 20.34 -0.80 14.60
C ASP A 210 20.34 0.02 13.30
N ILE A 211 19.50 -0.33 12.32
CA ILE A 211 19.33 0.42 11.08
C ILE A 211 18.02 1.21 11.12
N ASP A 212 18.07 2.51 10.86
CA ASP A 212 16.87 3.28 10.56
C ASP A 212 16.39 3.01 9.12
N ILE A 213 15.28 2.29 8.99
CA ILE A 213 14.69 1.94 7.70
C ILE A 213 13.97 3.12 7.00
N TYR A 214 13.86 4.27 7.66
CA TYR A 214 13.40 5.52 7.06
C TYR A 214 14.53 6.38 6.50
N SER A 215 15.79 6.10 6.88
CA SER A 215 16.97 6.77 6.35
C SER A 215 17.51 6.06 5.11
N ASP A 216 17.48 6.74 3.97
CA ASP A 216 18.05 6.23 2.72
C ASP A 216 19.54 5.90 2.88
N GLU A 217 20.29 6.76 3.59
CA GLU A 217 21.72 6.60 3.85
C GLU A 217 22.01 5.37 4.72
N GLU A 218 21.25 5.14 5.79
CA GLU A 218 21.49 3.98 6.65
C GLU A 218 21.16 2.65 5.97
N ARG A 219 20.11 2.63 5.13
CA ARG A 219 19.77 1.47 4.31
C ARG A 219 20.86 1.17 3.29
N GLU A 220 21.36 2.19 2.60
CA GLU A 220 22.46 2.04 1.65
C GLU A 220 23.74 1.55 2.35
N TRP A 221 24.05 2.09 3.53
CA TRP A 221 25.17 1.63 4.34
C TRP A 221 25.05 0.16 4.74
N ALA A 222 23.87 -0.29 5.16
CA ALA A 222 23.65 -1.69 5.52
C ALA A 222 23.80 -2.61 4.29
N MET A 223 23.21 -2.23 3.15
CA MET A 223 23.39 -2.94 1.88
C MET A 223 24.86 -3.00 1.46
N ALA A 224 25.63 -1.93 1.65
CA ALA A 224 27.05 -1.91 1.26
C ALA A 224 27.96 -2.73 2.18
N THR A 225 27.59 -2.87 3.47
CA THR A 225 28.49 -3.41 4.49
C THR A 225 28.08 -4.75 5.07
N ARG A 226 26.83 -5.21 4.86
CA ARG A 226 26.27 -6.44 5.47
C ARG A 226 25.70 -7.44 4.45
N PHE A 227 25.83 -7.18 3.16
CA PHE A 227 25.23 -8.02 2.11
C PHE A 227 26.30 -8.57 1.17
N GLN A 228 26.18 -9.84 0.80
CA GLN A 228 26.94 -10.53 -0.25
C GLN A 228 25.97 -11.19 -1.22
N ALA A 229 26.03 -10.81 -2.49
CA ALA A 229 25.01 -11.19 -3.48
C ALA A 229 24.91 -12.69 -3.77
N ASP A 230 25.98 -13.46 -3.56
CA ASP A 230 26.00 -14.90 -3.76
C ASP A 230 25.42 -15.69 -2.56
N VAL A 231 25.21 -15.04 -1.42
CA VAL A 231 24.71 -15.65 -0.18
C VAL A 231 23.35 -15.08 0.24
N ASP A 232 23.22 -13.76 0.20
CA ASP A 232 22.15 -13.02 0.88
C ASP A 232 21.03 -12.56 -0.07
N LEU A 233 21.14 -12.91 -1.36
CA LEU A 233 20.18 -12.55 -2.40
C LEU A 233 19.14 -13.66 -2.61
N LEU A 234 17.87 -13.34 -2.37
CA LEU A 234 16.74 -14.19 -2.74
C LEU A 234 16.17 -13.74 -4.09
N ILE A 235 16.31 -14.56 -5.13
CA ILE A 235 15.68 -14.30 -6.44
C ILE A 235 14.38 -15.10 -6.54
N LYS A 236 13.27 -14.42 -6.84
CA LYS A 236 12.01 -15.06 -7.23
C LYS A 236 11.77 -14.78 -8.70
N ASP A 237 12.18 -15.73 -9.54
CA ASP A 237 12.15 -15.58 -10.98
C ASP A 237 10.75 -15.74 -11.57
N GLN A 238 10.44 -14.90 -12.56
CA GLN A 238 9.17 -14.89 -13.30
C GLN A 238 7.94 -15.13 -12.40
N GLU A 239 7.73 -14.23 -11.44
CA GLU A 239 6.51 -14.23 -10.63
C GLU A 239 5.54 -13.12 -11.05
N PRO A 240 4.23 -13.29 -10.79
CA PRO A 240 3.28 -12.19 -10.92
C PRO A 240 3.67 -11.02 -10.01
N GLY A 241 3.90 -9.85 -10.59
CA GLY A 241 4.24 -8.59 -9.91
C GLY A 241 3.10 -7.58 -9.92
N SER A 242 3.47 -6.30 -9.92
CA SER A 242 2.52 -5.20 -10.09
C SER A 242 2.29 -4.90 -11.57
N SER A 243 1.05 -4.60 -11.96
CA SER A 243 0.77 -4.00 -13.27
C SER A 243 1.30 -2.57 -13.42
N LEU A 244 1.79 -1.98 -12.34
CA LEU A 244 2.31 -0.61 -12.28
C LEU A 244 3.81 -0.55 -12.50
N ASP A 245 4.49 -1.70 -12.50
CA ASP A 245 5.91 -1.80 -12.80
C ASP A 245 6.10 -1.71 -14.33
N PRO A 246 6.63 -0.59 -14.87
CA PRO A 246 6.80 -0.45 -16.31
C PRO A 246 7.92 -1.35 -16.85
N SER A 247 8.77 -1.93 -15.99
CA SER A 247 9.84 -2.83 -16.40
C SER A 247 9.41 -4.31 -16.38
N ALA A 248 8.21 -4.64 -15.92
CA ALA A 248 7.69 -6.00 -15.98
C ALA A 248 7.50 -6.44 -17.44
N GLU A 249 7.43 -7.74 -17.67
CA GLU A 249 7.19 -8.28 -19.01
C GLU A 249 5.89 -7.67 -19.60
N PRO A 250 5.98 -7.04 -20.79
CA PRO A 250 4.85 -6.35 -21.39
C PRO A 250 3.63 -7.26 -21.55
N GLY A 251 2.50 -6.84 -20.96
CA GLY A 251 1.21 -7.52 -21.09
C GLY A 251 0.97 -8.70 -20.13
N THR A 252 1.98 -9.17 -19.38
CA THR A 252 1.83 -10.37 -18.53
C THR A 252 1.89 -10.06 -17.03
N LYS A 253 2.44 -8.89 -16.65
CA LYS A 253 2.76 -8.50 -15.24
C LYS A 253 3.82 -9.40 -14.59
N MET A 254 4.49 -10.25 -15.35
CA MET A 254 5.53 -11.14 -14.84
C MET A 254 6.80 -10.33 -14.64
N THR A 255 7.49 -10.53 -13.52
CA THR A 255 8.71 -9.82 -13.18
C THR A 255 9.61 -10.72 -12.34
N THR A 256 10.90 -10.47 -12.36
CA THR A 256 11.84 -11.08 -11.43
C THR A 256 11.90 -10.20 -10.19
N LYS A 257 11.63 -10.78 -9.02
CA LYS A 257 11.68 -10.08 -7.73
C LYS A 257 12.97 -10.42 -7.00
N CYS A 258 13.46 -9.49 -6.19
CA CYS A 258 14.67 -9.70 -5.39
C CYS A 258 14.43 -9.35 -3.92
N GLY A 259 14.84 -10.25 -3.04
CA GLY A 259 14.97 -10.02 -1.62
C GLY A 259 16.44 -9.87 -1.24
N PHE A 260 16.75 -8.91 -0.38
CA PHE A 260 18.10 -8.59 0.07
C PHE A 260 18.16 -8.76 1.58
N ASP A 261 18.87 -9.78 2.06
CA ASP A 261 19.18 -9.90 3.48
C ASP A 261 20.38 -9.01 3.83
N CYS A 262 20.11 -7.82 4.36
CA CYS A 262 21.15 -6.88 4.79
C CYS A 262 21.40 -6.97 6.30
N THR A 263 21.08 -8.10 6.92
CA THR A 263 21.33 -8.34 8.34
C THR A 263 22.73 -8.87 8.59
N LYS A 264 23.32 -8.53 9.73
CA LYS A 264 24.65 -9.04 10.09
C LYS A 264 24.64 -10.56 10.28
N THR A 265 25.78 -11.20 10.00
CA THR A 265 26.00 -12.59 10.41
C THR A 265 26.16 -12.65 11.92
N LEU A 266 25.64 -13.71 12.57
CA LEU A 266 25.75 -13.84 14.03
C LEU A 266 27.16 -14.29 14.46
N ASP A 267 27.80 -15.15 13.66
CA ASP A 267 29.21 -15.51 13.85
C ASP A 267 30.11 -14.56 13.04
N THR A 268 30.90 -13.74 13.73
CA THR A 268 31.85 -12.82 13.08
C THR A 268 33.27 -13.34 13.25
N LYS A 269 33.86 -13.87 12.18
CA LYS A 269 35.28 -14.24 12.14
C LYS A 269 36.13 -13.05 11.68
N GLY A 270 36.14 -11.96 12.46
CA GLY A 270 36.95 -10.79 12.13
C GLY A 270 36.35 -9.47 12.62
N LYS A 271 36.16 -8.53 11.69
CA LYS A 271 35.64 -7.19 11.98
C LYS A 271 34.16 -7.26 12.37
N SER A 272 33.79 -6.57 13.45
CA SER A 272 32.38 -6.43 13.85
C SER A 272 31.60 -5.58 12.83
N PHE A 273 30.30 -5.89 12.69
CA PHE A 273 29.33 -5.12 11.92
C PHE A 273 28.66 -4.00 12.74
N ASP A 274 28.99 -3.88 14.02
CA ASP A 274 28.39 -2.87 14.90
C ASP A 274 28.83 -1.46 14.51
N LYS A 275 27.88 -0.53 14.48
CA LYS A 275 28.18 0.90 14.30
C LYS A 275 28.95 1.40 15.53
N ALA A 276 29.99 2.19 15.28
CA ALA A 276 30.74 2.84 16.36
C ALA A 276 29.82 3.78 17.15
N LYS A 277 29.77 3.60 18.47
CA LYS A 277 29.02 4.48 19.36
C LYS A 277 29.88 5.69 19.70
N PHE A 278 29.41 6.87 19.35
CA PHE A 278 30.00 8.11 19.85
C PHE A 278 29.53 8.36 21.29
N PRO A 279 30.34 9.02 22.13
CA PRO A 279 29.90 9.46 23.45
C PRO A 279 28.64 10.32 23.33
N GLU A 280 27.65 10.05 24.19
CA GLU A 280 26.48 10.93 24.29
C GLU A 280 26.91 12.30 24.81
N VAL A 281 26.63 13.33 24.04
CA VAL A 281 26.93 14.73 24.38
C VAL A 281 25.64 15.48 24.67
N ASP A 282 25.63 16.18 25.80
CA ASP A 282 24.56 17.14 26.09
C ASP A 282 24.77 18.37 25.22
N LEU A 283 24.01 18.45 24.12
CA LEU A 283 24.11 19.54 23.15
C LEU A 283 23.85 20.91 23.80
N LYS A 284 23.09 21.00 24.90
CA LYS A 284 22.84 22.26 25.59
C LYS A 284 24.12 22.88 26.14
N LYS A 285 25.10 22.06 26.54
CA LYS A 285 26.42 22.51 27.00
C LYS A 285 27.25 23.20 25.90
N TYR A 286 26.90 23.01 24.64
CA TYR A 286 27.65 23.51 23.48
C TYR A 286 26.85 24.51 22.64
N LEU A 287 25.52 24.42 22.61
CA LEU A 287 24.65 25.24 21.77
C LEU A 287 24.07 26.47 22.48
N GLY A 288 24.21 26.59 23.81
CA GLY A 288 23.89 27.83 24.53
C GLY A 288 22.40 28.19 24.60
N GLU A 289 21.53 27.20 24.88
CA GLU A 289 20.13 27.43 25.27
C GLU A 289 19.96 27.58 26.78
#